data_AF-A0A7V7KHC4-F1
#
_entry.id   AF-A0A7V7KHC4-F1
#
_cell.length_a   1.000
_cell.length_b   1.000
_cell.length_c   1.000
_cell.angle_alpha   90.00
_cell.angle_beta   90.00
_cell.angle_gamma   90.00
#
_symmetry.space_group_name_H-M   'P 1'
#
loop_
_entity.id
_entity.type
_entity.pdbx_description
1 polymer ?
#
loop_
_entity_poly.entity_id
_entity_poly.type
_entity_poly.pdbx_seq_one_letter_code
_entity_poly.pdbx_strand_id
1 'polypeptide(L)'
;MNISQKFRYVKNIRDSIAYLTSKIIFLYVVLGILVVSLDVQHLPGFLNAINLKDAEAARTLLATLMAGMISLVVFSFSMVMSVLTQAGSNFSNKLVFSLMKEKRHQHVLGHYLGTILYILFLLLVPMEGDSPDTWRSLAVYLSAAMVINSLMLFVFFIHSASQSVQINAITQELLRSTQASLRKMKKREKMGAS
;
A
#
# COMPACT_ATOMS: atom_id res chain seq x y z
N MET A 1 14.31 -12.78 -34.86
CA MET A 1 14.16 -12.83 -33.39
C MET A 1 12.70 -13.11 -33.06
N ASN A 2 12.39 -14.30 -32.52
CA ASN A 2 11.07 -14.94 -32.62
C ASN A 2 9.97 -14.34 -31.73
N ILE A 3 8.76 -14.23 -32.29
CA ILE A 3 7.52 -13.69 -31.70
C ILE A 3 7.11 -14.40 -30.39
N SER A 4 7.50 -15.67 -30.20
CA SER A 4 7.24 -16.42 -28.95
C SER A 4 8.07 -15.96 -27.76
N GLN A 5 9.26 -15.37 -27.98
CA GLN A 5 10.06 -14.78 -26.89
C GLN A 5 9.48 -13.46 -26.39
N LYS A 6 8.92 -12.62 -27.29
CA LYS A 6 8.17 -11.41 -26.90
C LYS A 6 6.98 -11.75 -26.00
N PHE A 7 6.24 -12.82 -26.31
CA PHE A 7 5.08 -13.22 -25.51
C PHE A 7 5.46 -13.71 -24.11
N ARG A 8 6.58 -14.43 -23.98
CA ARG A 8 7.12 -14.87 -22.68
C ARG A 8 7.70 -13.71 -21.88
N TYR A 9 8.30 -12.70 -22.52
CA TYR A 9 8.78 -11.48 -21.86
C TYR A 9 7.63 -10.58 -21.37
N VAL A 10 6.58 -10.41 -22.19
CA VAL A 10 5.36 -9.69 -21.80
C VAL A 10 4.62 -10.40 -20.67
N LYS A 11 4.57 -11.75 -20.68
CA LYS A 11 3.99 -12.53 -19.59
C LYS A 11 4.82 -12.41 -18.30
N ASN A 12 6.15 -12.38 -18.40
CA ASN A 12 7.04 -12.15 -17.24
C ASN A 12 6.93 -10.73 -16.66
N ILE A 13 6.69 -9.72 -17.49
CA ILE A 13 6.44 -8.34 -17.01
C ILE A 13 5.07 -8.26 -16.33
N ARG A 14 4.07 -8.97 -16.87
CA ARG A 14 2.70 -9.01 -16.33
C ARG A 14 2.58 -9.83 -15.04
N ASP A 15 3.51 -10.75 -14.79
CA ASP A 15 3.71 -11.46 -13.52
C ASP A 15 4.70 -10.75 -12.58
N SER A 16 5.27 -9.62 -13.00
CA SER A 16 6.23 -8.85 -12.19
C SER A 16 5.49 -7.94 -11.21
N ILE A 17 5.90 -8.03 -9.94
CA ILE A 17 5.45 -7.28 -8.77
C ILE A 17 5.30 -5.77 -9.05
N ALA A 18 6.11 -5.24 -9.97
CA ALA A 18 6.15 -3.82 -10.33
C ALA A 18 5.06 -3.37 -11.32
N TYR A 19 4.41 -4.27 -12.07
CA TYR A 19 3.52 -3.87 -13.18
C TYR A 19 2.18 -3.30 -12.70
N LEU A 20 1.59 -3.89 -11.65
CA LEU A 20 0.35 -3.37 -11.06
C LEU A 20 0.60 -2.02 -10.37
N THR A 21 1.67 -1.94 -9.58
CA THR A 21 2.13 -0.71 -8.91
C THR A 21 2.39 0.40 -9.93
N SER A 22 3.07 0.08 -11.03
CA SER A 22 3.36 1.03 -12.11
C SER A 22 2.08 1.57 -12.78
N LYS A 23 1.04 0.75 -12.96
CA LYS A 23 -0.26 1.21 -13.49
C LYS A 23 -0.99 2.15 -12.54
N ILE A 24 -0.98 1.84 -11.24
CA ILE A 24 -1.62 2.70 -10.23
C ILE A 24 -0.88 4.04 -10.19
N ILE A 25 0.45 4.03 -10.14
CA ILE A 25 1.26 5.25 -10.20
C ILE A 25 0.94 6.05 -11.47
N PHE A 26 0.91 5.38 -12.63
CA PHE A 26 0.59 6.03 -13.89
C PHE A 26 -0.79 6.69 -13.88
N LEU A 27 -1.81 6.03 -13.30
CA LEU A 27 -3.15 6.60 -13.14
C LEU A 27 -3.12 7.89 -12.30
N TYR A 28 -2.39 7.89 -11.19
CA TYR A 28 -2.29 9.07 -10.31
C TYR A 28 -1.54 10.23 -10.97
N VAL A 29 -0.50 9.94 -11.74
CA VAL A 29 0.22 10.96 -12.53
C VAL A 29 -0.69 11.56 -13.60
N VAL A 30 -1.41 10.72 -14.35
CA VAL A 30 -2.39 11.19 -15.35
C VAL A 30 -3.46 12.06 -14.68
N LEU A 31 -3.95 11.65 -13.51
CA LEU A 31 -4.94 12.41 -12.76
C LEU A 31 -4.38 13.76 -12.31
N GLY A 32 -3.13 13.82 -11.81
CA GLY A 32 -2.43 15.07 -11.48
C GLY A 32 -2.31 16.01 -12.66
N ILE A 33 -1.85 15.51 -13.81
CA ILE A 33 -1.74 16.31 -15.04
C ILE A 33 -3.12 16.82 -15.48
N LEU A 34 -4.15 15.97 -15.42
CA LEU A 34 -5.51 16.33 -15.82
C LEU A 34 -6.07 17.44 -14.92
N VAL A 35 -5.90 17.34 -13.60
CA VAL A 35 -6.33 18.37 -12.64
C VAL A 35 -5.63 19.70 -12.89
N VAL A 36 -4.32 19.69 -13.18
CA VAL A 36 -3.56 20.90 -13.52
C VAL A 36 -4.00 21.50 -14.86
N SER A 37 -4.42 20.66 -15.81
CA SER A 37 -4.83 21.10 -17.15
C SER A 37 -6.30 21.54 -17.24
N LEU A 38 -7.07 21.42 -16.16
CA LEU A 38 -8.47 21.87 -16.14
C LEU A 38 -8.53 23.39 -16.11
N ASP A 39 -8.98 23.96 -17.23
CA ASP A 39 -9.20 25.40 -17.35
C ASP A 39 -10.35 25.85 -16.44
N VAL A 40 -10.08 26.87 -15.63
CA VAL A 40 -10.91 27.32 -14.49
C VAL A 40 -12.23 27.94 -14.97
N GLN A 41 -12.29 28.35 -16.25
CA GLN A 41 -13.44 29.04 -16.84
C GLN A 41 -14.70 28.17 -16.98
N HIS A 42 -14.56 26.84 -16.92
CA HIS A 42 -15.68 25.90 -17.09
C HIS A 42 -16.07 25.17 -15.79
N LEU A 43 -15.50 25.55 -14.64
CA LEU A 43 -15.85 24.91 -13.37
C LEU A 43 -17.24 25.36 -12.89
N PRO A 44 -18.14 24.43 -12.53
CA PRO A 44 -19.47 24.77 -12.03
C PRO A 44 -19.39 25.58 -10.73
N GLY A 45 -20.24 26.60 -10.60
CA GLY A 45 -20.20 27.60 -9.52
C GLY A 45 -20.30 27.05 -8.09
N PHE A 46 -20.71 25.78 -7.88
CA PHE A 46 -20.67 25.14 -6.56
C PHE A 46 -19.22 24.94 -6.05
N LEU A 47 -18.23 24.89 -6.95
CA LEU A 47 -16.81 24.75 -6.61
C LEU A 47 -16.19 26.03 -6.07
N ASN A 48 -16.80 27.19 -6.31
CA ASN A 48 -16.37 28.46 -5.69
C ASN A 48 -16.58 28.46 -4.17
N ALA A 49 -17.53 27.68 -3.64
CA ALA A 49 -17.71 27.52 -2.20
C ALA A 49 -16.58 26.71 -1.53
N ILE A 50 -15.84 25.94 -2.32
CA ILE A 50 -14.74 25.07 -1.88
C ILE A 50 -13.38 25.75 -2.15
N ASN A 51 -13.36 27.02 -2.57
CA ASN A 51 -12.10 27.69 -2.88
C ASN A 51 -11.35 28.06 -1.58
N LEU A 52 -10.12 27.55 -1.40
CA LEU A 52 -9.22 28.04 -0.36
C LEU A 52 -8.85 29.48 -0.70
N LYS A 53 -8.95 30.36 0.29
CA LYS A 53 -8.62 31.78 0.10
C LYS A 53 -7.13 32.08 0.30
N ASP A 54 -6.39 31.13 0.86
CA ASP A 54 -5.01 31.30 1.31
C ASP A 54 -4.11 30.23 0.69
N ALA A 55 -3.16 30.66 -0.13
CA ALA A 55 -2.21 29.82 -0.85
C ALA A 55 -1.22 29.15 0.12
N GLU A 56 -0.84 29.84 1.18
CA GLU A 56 0.12 29.34 2.18
C GLU A 56 -0.53 28.24 3.04
N ALA A 57 -1.81 28.40 3.38
CA ALA A 57 -2.59 27.35 4.03
C ALA A 57 -2.67 26.08 3.16
N ALA A 58 -2.93 26.23 1.85
CA ALA A 58 -2.96 25.11 0.90
C ALA A 58 -1.61 24.38 0.84
N ARG A 59 -0.50 25.12 0.75
CA ARG A 59 0.85 24.57 0.71
C ARG A 59 1.21 23.85 2.01
N THR A 60 0.89 24.45 3.15
CA THR A 60 1.12 23.87 4.48
C THR A 60 0.35 22.56 4.66
N LEU A 61 -0.91 22.52 4.21
CA LEU A 61 -1.71 21.29 4.22
C LEU A 61 -1.09 20.20 3.35
N LEU A 62 -0.71 20.52 2.10
CA LEU A 62 -0.06 19.55 1.21
C LEU A 62 1.25 19.01 1.80
N ALA A 63 2.09 19.87 2.38
CA ALA A 63 3.33 19.47 3.04
C ALA A 63 3.08 18.56 4.25
N THR A 64 2.07 18.88 5.06
CA THR A 64 1.67 18.07 6.22
C THR A 64 1.16 16.70 5.78
N LEU A 65 0.31 16.66 4.74
CA LEU A 65 -0.20 15.41 4.16
C LEU A 65 0.94 14.55 3.58
N MET A 66 1.92 15.17 2.91
CA MET A 66 3.11 14.47 2.42
C MET A 66 3.90 13.83 3.56
N ALA A 67 4.18 14.58 4.62
CA ALA A 67 4.91 14.07 5.79
C ALA A 67 4.16 12.91 6.47
N GLY A 68 2.83 13.02 6.57
CA GLY A 68 1.97 11.92 7.06
C GLY A 68 2.07 10.66 6.20
N MET A 69 2.05 10.81 4.87
CA MET A 69 2.21 9.69 3.95
C MET A 69 3.58 9.03 4.02
N ILE A 70 4.66 9.81 4.16
CA ILE A 70 6.01 9.25 4.37
C ILE A 70 6.03 8.39 5.64
N SER A 71 5.44 8.88 6.73
CA SER A 71 5.34 8.14 7.98
C SER A 71 4.55 6.83 7.82
N LEU A 72 3.44 6.88 7.09
CA LEU A 72 2.61 5.70 6.77
C LEU A 72 3.37 4.64 5.99
N VAL A 73 4.18 5.06 5.01
CA VAL A 73 5.04 4.16 4.22
C VAL A 73 6.09 3.51 5.10
N VAL A 74 6.80 4.30 5.91
CA VAL A 74 7.83 3.78 6.83
C VAL A 74 7.23 2.74 7.76
N PHE A 75 6.10 3.05 8.41
CA PHE A 75 5.45 2.10 9.30
C PHE A 75 5.01 0.82 8.58
N SER A 76 4.45 0.95 7.36
CA SER A 76 4.01 -0.20 6.58
C SER A 76 5.18 -1.12 6.23
N PHE A 77 6.34 -0.57 5.86
CA PHE A 77 7.56 -1.35 5.63
C PHE A 77 8.07 -2.02 6.92
N SER A 78 8.09 -1.31 8.04
CA SER A 78 8.47 -1.89 9.34
C SER A 78 7.59 -3.08 9.71
N MET A 79 6.29 -3.00 9.46
CA MET A 79 5.36 -4.10 9.70
C MET A 79 5.64 -5.32 8.80
N VAL A 80 5.87 -5.11 7.49
CA VAL A 80 6.27 -6.21 6.58
C VAL A 80 7.53 -6.91 7.09
N MET A 81 8.54 -6.13 7.48
CA MET A 81 9.80 -6.69 7.99
C MET A 81 9.61 -7.41 9.32
N SER A 82 8.72 -6.93 10.20
CA SER A 82 8.41 -7.62 11.47
C SER A 82 7.78 -8.99 11.22
N VAL A 83 6.80 -9.08 10.30
CA VAL A 83 6.18 -10.35 9.88
C VAL A 83 7.22 -11.27 9.24
N LEU A 84 8.09 -10.72 8.39
CA LEU A 84 9.19 -11.47 7.75
C LEU A 84 10.15 -12.07 8.79
N THR A 85 10.53 -11.28 9.78
CA THR A 85 11.42 -11.69 10.87
C THR A 85 10.77 -12.78 11.72
N GLN A 86 9.48 -12.68 12.01
CA GLN A 86 8.70 -13.72 12.71
C GLN A 86 8.58 -15.00 11.88
N ALA A 87 8.38 -14.90 10.57
CA ALA A 87 8.32 -16.06 9.70
C ALA A 87 9.69 -16.76 9.62
N GLY A 88 10.79 -16.00 9.52
CA GLY A 88 12.16 -16.53 9.50
C GLY A 88 12.60 -17.17 10.82
N SER A 89 12.09 -16.70 11.97
CA SER A 89 12.38 -17.31 13.27
C SER A 89 11.56 -18.58 13.55
N ASN A 90 10.39 -18.74 12.89
CA ASN A 90 9.44 -19.82 13.15
C ASN A 90 9.31 -20.87 12.02
N PHE A 91 9.73 -20.56 10.78
CA PHE A 91 9.57 -21.44 9.62
C PHE A 91 10.82 -21.44 8.72
N SER A 92 11.18 -22.61 8.20
CA SER A 92 12.30 -22.80 7.28
C SER A 92 12.12 -21.97 5.98
N ASN A 93 13.24 -21.39 5.52
CA ASN A 93 13.50 -20.45 4.40
C ASN A 93 12.63 -20.47 3.13
N LYS A 94 11.75 -21.45 2.89
CA LYS A 94 10.95 -21.57 1.66
C LYS A 94 9.56 -20.91 1.71
N LEU A 95 8.97 -20.70 2.89
CA LEU A 95 7.62 -20.10 3.00
C LEU A 95 7.63 -18.56 2.97
N VAL A 96 8.75 -17.98 3.43
CA VAL A 96 9.03 -16.55 3.51
C VAL A 96 8.86 -15.84 2.15
N PHE A 97 9.32 -16.45 1.06
CA PHE A 97 9.26 -15.86 -0.28
C PHE A 97 7.87 -15.91 -0.92
N SER A 98 6.92 -16.69 -0.37
CA SER A 98 5.56 -16.79 -0.93
C SER A 98 4.65 -15.64 -0.46
N LEU A 99 4.90 -15.04 0.70
CA LEU A 99 4.12 -13.92 1.25
C LEU A 99 4.41 -12.58 0.55
N MET A 100 5.65 -12.36 0.07
CA MET A 100 5.97 -11.18 -0.76
C MET A 100 5.33 -11.23 -2.16
N LYS A 101 4.74 -12.37 -2.54
CA LYS A 101 4.06 -12.57 -3.82
C LYS A 101 2.55 -12.28 -3.73
N GLU A 102 2.07 -11.77 -2.61
CA GLU A 102 0.67 -11.41 -2.45
C GLU A 102 0.36 -10.03 -3.04
N LYS A 103 -0.49 -10.05 -4.09
CA LYS A 103 -0.99 -8.89 -4.84
C LYS A 103 -1.61 -7.78 -3.97
N ARG A 104 -2.01 -8.09 -2.73
CA ARG A 104 -2.59 -7.14 -1.76
C ARG A 104 -1.59 -6.09 -1.30
N HIS A 105 -0.35 -6.49 -0.98
CA HIS A 105 0.70 -5.57 -0.56
C HIS A 105 1.08 -4.60 -1.69
N GLN A 106 1.04 -5.08 -2.94
CA GLN A 106 1.38 -4.29 -4.14
C GLN A 106 0.37 -3.17 -4.40
N HIS A 107 -0.93 -3.44 -4.21
CA HIS A 107 -1.98 -2.44 -4.41
C HIS A 107 -1.87 -1.31 -3.38
N VAL A 108 -1.65 -1.66 -2.11
CA VAL A 108 -1.47 -0.70 -1.00
C VAL A 108 -0.24 0.17 -1.25
N LEU A 109 0.90 -0.44 -1.61
CA LEU A 109 2.15 0.29 -1.84
C LEU A 109 2.06 1.21 -3.07
N GLY A 110 1.40 0.75 -4.15
CA GLY A 110 1.15 1.58 -5.33
C GLY A 110 0.28 2.79 -5.03
N HIS A 111 -0.74 2.62 -4.18
CA HIS A 111 -1.61 3.71 -3.76
C HIS A 111 -0.86 4.75 -2.90
N TYR A 112 0.00 4.31 -1.98
CA TYR A 112 0.82 5.23 -1.18
C TYR A 112 1.80 6.02 -2.05
N LEU A 113 2.53 5.33 -2.92
CA LEU A 113 3.52 5.98 -3.77
C LEU A 113 2.86 6.91 -4.79
N GLY A 114 1.71 6.52 -5.36
CA GLY A 114 0.90 7.37 -6.24
C GLY A 114 0.41 8.63 -5.54
N THR A 115 -0.08 8.50 -4.30
CA THR A 115 -0.53 9.66 -3.50
C THR A 115 0.63 10.59 -3.15
N ILE A 116 1.80 10.05 -2.77
CA ILE A 116 3.01 10.84 -2.51
C ILE A 116 3.44 11.61 -3.78
N LEU A 117 3.49 10.93 -4.92
CA LEU A 117 3.86 11.56 -6.19
C LEU A 117 2.87 12.63 -6.62
N TYR A 118 1.57 12.41 -6.40
CA TYR A 118 0.53 13.40 -6.68
C TYR A 118 0.72 14.67 -5.83
N ILE A 119 0.91 14.52 -4.50
CA ILE A 119 1.17 15.65 -3.60
C ILE A 119 2.48 16.35 -3.95
N LEU A 120 3.52 15.58 -4.31
CA LEU A 120 4.82 16.11 -4.73
C LEU A 120 4.71 16.95 -6.01
N PHE A 121 3.95 16.47 -6.99
CA PHE A 121 3.71 17.19 -8.23
C PHE A 121 3.00 18.52 -7.95
N LEU A 122 1.99 18.52 -7.08
CA LEU A 122 1.28 19.74 -6.68
C LEU A 122 2.17 20.74 -5.94
N LEU A 123 3.08 20.28 -5.08
CA LEU A 123 4.04 21.14 -4.38
C LEU A 123 5.14 21.70 -5.29
N LEU A 124 5.44 21.02 -6.40
CA LEU A 124 6.46 21.47 -7.36
C LEU A 124 5.94 22.58 -8.28
N VAL A 125 4.63 22.62 -8.54
CA VAL A 125 4.01 23.67 -9.36
C VAL A 125 3.97 24.99 -8.56
N PRO A 126 4.57 26.08 -9.08
CA PRO A 126 4.56 27.38 -8.40
C PRO A 126 3.14 27.90 -8.16
N MET A 127 2.90 28.51 -7.00
CA MET A 127 1.70 29.29 -6.76
C MET A 127 1.95 30.73 -7.21
N GLU A 128 1.36 31.12 -8.35
CA GLU A 128 1.34 32.51 -8.81
C GLU A 128 0.08 33.19 -8.24
N GLY A 129 0.25 34.26 -7.45
CA GLY A 129 -0.84 35.04 -6.85
C GLY A 129 -1.15 34.74 -5.38
N ASP A 130 -1.87 35.65 -4.72
CA ASP A 130 -2.21 35.59 -3.28
C ASP A 130 -3.27 34.53 -2.94
N SER A 131 -4.08 34.12 -3.91
CA SER A 131 -5.17 33.16 -3.73
C SER A 131 -5.00 31.97 -4.67
N PRO A 132 -5.11 30.72 -4.18
CA PRO A 132 -5.00 29.56 -5.03
C PRO A 132 -6.19 29.51 -5.99
N ASP A 133 -5.91 29.28 -7.28
CA ASP A 133 -6.94 29.07 -8.28
C ASP A 133 -7.90 27.93 -7.85
N THR A 134 -9.15 27.99 -8.31
CA THR A 134 -10.19 27.00 -7.97
C THR A 134 -9.76 25.57 -8.28
N TRP A 135 -8.97 25.34 -9.35
CA TRP A 135 -8.43 24.02 -9.70
C TRP A 135 -7.45 23.49 -8.64
N ARG A 136 -6.67 24.38 -8.02
CA ARG A 136 -5.67 24.02 -7.01
C ARG A 136 -6.33 23.71 -5.68
N SER A 137 -7.34 24.48 -5.28
CA SER A 137 -8.18 24.17 -4.13
C SER A 137 -8.79 22.77 -4.26
N LEU A 138 -9.38 22.45 -5.41
CA LEU A 138 -9.88 21.11 -5.71
C LEU A 138 -8.79 20.03 -5.59
N ALA A 139 -7.60 20.30 -6.13
CA ALA A 139 -6.47 19.37 -6.08
C ALA A 139 -6.04 19.05 -4.62
N VAL A 140 -6.06 20.06 -3.74
CA VAL A 140 -5.77 19.89 -2.31
C VAL A 140 -6.82 19.01 -1.63
N TYR A 141 -8.11 19.25 -1.84
CA TYR A 141 -9.16 18.39 -1.26
C TYR A 141 -9.08 16.96 -1.78
N LEU A 142 -8.77 16.79 -3.07
CA LEU A 142 -8.58 15.46 -3.64
C LEU A 142 -7.38 14.75 -3.01
N SER A 143 -6.28 15.48 -2.77
CA SER A 143 -5.13 14.93 -2.06
C SER A 143 -5.49 14.47 -0.65
N ALA A 144 -6.30 15.25 0.09
CA ALA A 144 -6.77 14.88 1.41
C ALA A 144 -7.63 13.61 1.38
N ALA A 145 -8.54 13.51 0.39
CA ALA A 145 -9.36 12.31 0.20
C ALA A 145 -8.51 11.06 -0.12
N MET A 146 -7.46 11.20 -0.94
CA MET A 146 -6.52 10.12 -1.24
C MET A 146 -5.72 9.69 -0.01
N VAL A 147 -5.30 10.62 0.84
CA VAL A 147 -4.62 10.30 2.10
C VAL A 147 -5.57 9.58 3.06
N ILE A 148 -6.83 10.01 3.17
CA ILE A 148 -7.84 9.29 3.96
C ILE A 148 -8.04 7.87 3.43
N ASN A 149 -8.11 7.68 2.11
CA ASN A 149 -8.19 6.34 1.52
C ASN A 149 -6.94 5.49 1.83
N SER A 150 -5.76 6.11 1.79
CA SER A 150 -4.49 5.48 2.20
C SER A 150 -4.54 5.01 3.65
N LEU A 151 -5.12 5.79 4.56
CA LEU A 151 -5.31 5.40 5.97
C LEU A 151 -6.27 4.21 6.12
N MET A 152 -7.35 4.14 5.34
CA MET A 152 -8.24 2.96 5.38
C MET A 152 -7.52 1.69 4.89
N LEU A 153 -6.77 1.80 3.79
CA LEU A 153 -5.94 0.72 3.26
C LEU A 153 -4.88 0.28 4.28
N PHE A 154 -4.32 1.22 5.03
CA PHE A 154 -3.38 0.95 6.10
C PHE A 154 -4.02 0.17 7.25
N VAL A 155 -5.22 0.54 7.70
CA VAL A 155 -5.93 -0.22 8.74
C VAL A 155 -6.23 -1.65 8.26
N PHE A 156 -6.65 -1.83 7.00
CA PHE A 156 -6.81 -3.15 6.39
C PHE A 156 -5.49 -3.94 6.33
N PHE A 157 -4.39 -3.25 6.05
CA PHE A 157 -3.06 -3.83 6.04
C PHE A 157 -2.63 -4.36 7.41
N ILE A 158 -2.85 -3.56 8.47
CA ILE A 158 -2.61 -3.97 9.86
C ILE A 158 -3.45 -5.21 10.20
N HIS A 159 -4.74 -5.20 9.82
CA HIS A 159 -5.62 -6.34 10.08
C HIS A 159 -5.09 -7.63 9.44
N SER A 160 -4.66 -7.55 8.17
CA SER A 160 -4.09 -8.69 7.44
C SER A 160 -2.77 -9.18 8.08
N ALA A 161 -1.90 -8.27 8.51
CA ALA A 161 -0.66 -8.62 9.19
C ALA A 161 -0.93 -9.27 10.56
N SER A 162 -1.88 -8.73 11.33
CA SER A 162 -2.27 -9.25 12.65
C SER A 162 -2.86 -10.66 12.58
N GLN A 163 -3.75 -10.91 11.61
CA GLN A 163 -4.29 -12.26 11.38
C GLN A 163 -3.20 -13.27 11.02
N SER A 164 -2.21 -12.87 10.22
CA SER A 164 -1.09 -13.74 9.85
C SER A 164 -0.27 -14.18 11.08
N VAL A 165 -0.10 -13.28 12.06
CA VAL A 165 0.58 -13.59 13.33
C VAL A 165 -0.25 -14.56 14.18
N GLN A 166 -1.57 -14.32 14.31
CA GLN A 166 -2.46 -15.19 15.10
C GLN A 166 -2.59 -16.61 14.51
N ILE A 167 -2.72 -16.73 13.18
CA ILE A 167 -2.80 -18.03 12.49
C ILE A 167 -1.51 -18.83 12.69
N ASN A 168 -0.35 -18.16 12.65
CA ASN A 168 0.94 -18.81 12.90
C ASN A 168 1.04 -19.34 14.34
N ALA A 169 0.59 -18.57 15.34
CA ALA A 169 0.56 -19.00 16.73
C ALA A 169 -0.33 -20.24 16.94
N ILE A 170 -1.55 -20.22 16.40
CA ILE A 170 -2.50 -21.33 16.50
C ILE A 170 -1.98 -22.59 15.80
N THR A 171 -1.37 -22.43 14.62
CA THR A 171 -0.81 -23.56 13.86
C THR A 171 0.34 -24.24 14.61
N GLN A 172 1.22 -23.47 15.25
CA GLN A 172 2.28 -24.02 16.09
C GLN A 172 1.73 -24.77 17.30
N GLU A 173 0.70 -24.24 17.94
CA GLU A 173 0.05 -24.89 19.09
C GLU A 173 -0.62 -26.22 18.69
N LEU A 174 -1.32 -26.25 17.56
CA LEU A 174 -1.89 -27.48 16.99
C LEU A 174 -0.81 -28.53 16.67
N LEU A 175 0.31 -28.10 16.10
CA LEU A 175 1.42 -29.00 15.74
C LEU A 175 2.04 -29.62 16.99
N ARG A 176 2.25 -28.82 18.05
CA ARG A 176 2.72 -29.30 19.36
C ARG A 176 1.73 -30.27 20.00
N SER A 177 0.44 -29.96 19.98
CA SER A 177 -0.62 -30.81 20.53
C SER A 177 -0.73 -32.16 19.81
N THR A 178 -0.61 -32.14 18.48
CA THR A 178 -0.62 -33.35 17.64
C THR A 178 0.61 -34.21 17.90
N GLN A 179 1.81 -33.61 17.97
CA GLN A 179 3.03 -34.34 18.32
C GLN A 179 2.99 -34.93 19.74
N ALA A 180 2.42 -34.22 20.70
CA ALA A 180 2.23 -34.71 22.06
C ALA A 180 1.27 -35.91 22.10
N SER A 181 0.18 -35.86 21.33
CA SER A 181 -0.79 -36.95 21.21
C SER A 181 -0.20 -38.20 20.55
N LEU A 182 0.56 -38.03 19.45
CA LEU A 182 1.27 -39.13 18.80
C LEU A 182 2.32 -39.77 19.73
N ARG A 183 3.08 -38.96 20.48
CA ARG A 183 4.03 -39.48 21.48
C ARG A 183 3.33 -40.28 22.57
N LYS A 184 2.16 -39.86 23.05
CA LYS A 184 1.37 -40.60 24.05
C LYS A 184 0.89 -41.95 23.51
N MET A 185 0.40 -42.01 22.26
CA MET A 185 -0.02 -43.27 21.63
C MET A 185 1.15 -44.24 21.48
N LYS A 186 2.29 -43.76 20.97
CA LYS A 186 3.49 -44.59 20.79
C LYS A 186 4.05 -45.13 22.10
N LYS A 187 3.83 -44.42 23.22
CA LYS A 187 4.23 -44.87 24.57
C LYS A 187 3.27 -45.93 25.13
N ARG A 188 1.97 -45.85 24.84
CA ARG A 188 0.97 -46.86 25.24
C ARG A 188 1.17 -48.19 24.51
N GLU A 189 1.46 -48.14 23.21
CA GLU A 189 1.71 -49.35 22.41
C GLU A 189 2.92 -50.15 22.92
N LYS A 190 3.98 -49.45 23.39
CA LYS A 190 5.14 -50.10 24.02
C LYS A 190 4.89 -50.66 25.42
N MET A 191 3.86 -50.21 26.14
CA MET A 191 3.53 -50.70 27.48
C MET A 191 2.48 -51.82 27.48
N GLY A 192 1.73 -52.01 26.38
CA GLY A 192 0.80 -53.13 26.20
C GLY A 192 1.40 -54.36 25.51
N ALA A 193 2.66 -54.27 25.05
CA ALA A 193 3.40 -55.34 24.39
C ALA A 193 4.45 -56.01 25.30
N SER A 194 4.42 -55.71 26.62
CA SER A 194 5.23 -56.33 27.66
C SER A 194 4.33 -56.92 28.74
#